data_AF-A0A932SL50-F1
#
_entry.id   AF-A0A932SL50-F1
#
_cell.length_a   1.000
_cell.length_b   1.000
_cell.length_c   1.000
_cell.angle_alpha   90.00
_cell.angle_beta   90.00
_cell.angle_gamma   90.00
#
_symmetry.space_group_name_H-M   'P 1'
#
loop_
_entity.id
_entity.type
_entity.pdbx_description
1 polymer ?
#
loop_
_entity_poly.entity_id
_entity_poly.type
_entity_poly.pdbx_seq_one_letter_code
_entity_poly.pdbx_strand_id
1 'polypeptide(L)'
;MLTPGTLQVSPRTWKAAYERQLSHRDPEVAKALAETKGHLFEILQLSDAYDIVFINSGGRDGIEAVMSSLAPNRSVFIPMQARWSNYMAGRVYKSNPDVVTKRYDGNAPLPVDELTQEIASQRPDVVGFVGHETERGIPNPVQDIIRVCKQQSST
;
A
#
# COMPACT_ATOMS: atom_id res chain seq x y z
N MET A 1 13.22 15.22 -14.52
CA MET A 1 13.90 14.95 -13.23
C MET A 1 14.16 13.46 -13.10
N LEU A 2 15.33 13.04 -12.61
CA LEU A 2 15.72 11.62 -12.43
C LEU A 2 15.84 11.26 -10.94
N THR A 3 14.92 11.74 -10.12
CA THR A 3 14.81 11.40 -8.70
C THR A 3 13.67 10.39 -8.50
N PRO A 4 13.63 9.61 -7.40
CA PRO A 4 12.50 8.73 -7.08
C PRO A 4 11.21 9.48 -6.72
N GLY A 5 11.24 10.82 -6.74
CA GLY A 5 10.11 11.70 -6.46
C GLY A 5 10.57 13.05 -5.88
N THR A 6 9.83 14.15 -6.06
CA THR A 6 8.70 14.33 -6.99
C THR A 6 9.18 14.40 -8.45
N LEU A 7 8.33 13.94 -9.38
CA LEU A 7 8.62 13.91 -10.81
C LEU A 7 7.91 15.04 -11.56
N GLN A 8 8.41 15.38 -12.74
CA GLN A 8 7.74 16.32 -13.64
C GLN A 8 6.45 15.70 -14.18
N VAL A 9 5.36 16.46 -14.12
CA VAL A 9 4.06 16.08 -14.70
C VAL A 9 3.89 16.73 -16.07
N SER A 10 2.93 16.21 -16.86
CA SER A 10 2.62 16.75 -18.18
C SER A 10 2.17 18.23 -18.11
N PRO A 11 2.39 19.04 -19.15
CA PRO A 11 1.87 20.41 -19.22
C PRO A 11 0.35 20.48 -19.01
N ARG A 12 -0.40 19.45 -19.46
CA ARG A 12 -1.85 19.34 -19.26
C ARG A 12 -2.21 19.26 -17.78
N THR A 13 -1.51 18.41 -17.02
CA THR A 13 -1.70 18.27 -15.58
C THR A 13 -1.36 19.55 -14.85
N TRP A 14 -0.25 20.18 -15.23
CA TRP A 14 0.16 21.47 -14.67
C TRP A 14 -0.89 22.56 -14.89
N LYS A 15 -1.45 22.66 -16.10
CA LYS A 15 -2.50 23.64 -16.40
C LYS A 15 -3.76 23.41 -15.56
N ALA A 16 -4.19 22.16 -15.42
CA ALA A 16 -5.38 21.81 -14.63
C ALA A 16 -5.28 22.22 -13.15
N ALA A 17 -4.08 22.24 -12.58
CA ALA A 17 -3.86 22.65 -11.19
C ALA A 17 -4.12 24.15 -10.93
N TYR A 18 -4.16 24.98 -11.98
CA TYR A 18 -4.41 26.43 -11.90
C TYR A 18 -5.85 26.81 -12.29
N GLU A 19 -6.71 25.84 -12.59
CA GLU A 19 -8.12 26.10 -12.87
C GLU A 19 -8.84 26.62 -11.62
N ARG A 20 -10.02 27.20 -11.83
CA ARG A 20 -10.86 27.75 -10.75
C ARG A 20 -11.13 26.68 -9.68
N GLN A 21 -10.99 27.06 -8.41
CA GLN A 21 -11.39 26.22 -7.28
C GLN A 21 -12.91 26.03 -7.25
N LEU A 22 -13.32 24.78 -7.07
CA LEU A 22 -14.71 24.36 -6.95
C LEU A 22 -15.03 24.02 -5.49
N SER A 23 -16.30 24.14 -5.13
CA SER A 23 -16.80 23.63 -3.85
C SER A 23 -16.84 22.11 -3.89
N HIS A 24 -16.55 21.45 -2.76
CA HIS A 24 -16.69 19.99 -2.62
C HIS A 24 -18.12 19.46 -2.83
N ARG A 25 -19.12 20.37 -2.88
CA ARG A 25 -20.52 20.05 -3.14
C ARG A 25 -20.94 20.31 -4.59
N ASP A 26 -20.06 20.89 -5.41
CA ASP A 26 -20.38 21.16 -6.81
C ASP A 26 -20.48 19.83 -7.58
N PRO A 27 -21.49 19.65 -8.45
CA PRO A 27 -21.69 18.40 -9.18
C PRO A 27 -20.50 18.04 -10.07
N GLU A 28 -19.74 19.02 -10.55
CA GLU A 28 -18.51 18.83 -11.30
C GLU A 28 -17.43 18.08 -10.50
N VAL A 29 -17.33 18.32 -9.18
CA VAL A 29 -16.38 17.61 -8.31
C VAL A 29 -16.79 16.15 -8.15
N ALA A 30 -18.08 15.89 -7.91
CA ALA A 30 -18.60 14.52 -7.79
C ALA A 30 -18.38 13.74 -9.10
N LYS A 31 -18.62 14.38 -10.25
CA LYS A 31 -18.36 13.80 -11.58
C LYS A 31 -16.88 13.48 -11.78
N ALA A 32 -15.98 14.42 -11.47
CA ALA A 32 -14.54 14.21 -11.61
C ALA A 32 -14.01 13.08 -10.72
N LEU A 33 -14.52 12.96 -9.49
CA LEU A 33 -14.18 11.86 -8.58
C LEU A 33 -14.67 10.51 -9.10
N ALA A 34 -15.90 10.46 -9.64
CA ALA A 34 -16.46 9.24 -10.22
C ALA A 34 -15.68 8.78 -11.46
N GLU A 35 -15.33 9.70 -12.37
CA GLU A 35 -14.51 9.40 -13.55
C GLU A 35 -13.09 8.95 -13.15
N THR A 36 -12.46 9.64 -12.20
CA THR A 36 -11.14 9.26 -11.68
C THR A 36 -11.17 7.88 -11.04
N LYS A 37 -12.22 7.58 -10.24
CA LYS A 37 -12.43 6.26 -9.66
C LYS A 37 -12.57 5.20 -10.77
N GLY A 38 -13.37 5.45 -11.81
CA GLY A 38 -13.52 4.55 -12.96
C GLY A 38 -12.18 4.21 -13.62
N HIS A 39 -11.37 5.23 -13.94
CA HIS A 39 -10.03 5.00 -14.53
C HIS A 39 -9.11 4.19 -13.60
N LEU A 40 -9.20 4.38 -12.28
CA LEU A 40 -8.38 3.62 -11.34
C LEU A 40 -8.81 2.15 -11.25
N PHE A 41 -10.11 1.85 -11.32
CA PHE A 41 -10.59 0.46 -11.41
C PHE A 41 -10.00 -0.25 -12.63
N GLU A 42 -9.95 0.43 -13.78
CA GLU A 42 -9.36 -0.11 -15.02
C GLU A 42 -7.85 -0.31 -14.89
N ILE A 43 -7.11 0.72 -14.44
CA ILE A 43 -5.64 0.67 -14.30
C ILE A 43 -5.20 -0.41 -13.31
N LEU A 44 -5.91 -0.53 -12.18
CA LEU A 44 -5.59 -1.47 -11.11
C LEU A 44 -6.23 -2.85 -11.31
N GLN A 45 -7.07 -3.01 -12.34
CA GLN A 45 -7.81 -4.24 -12.63
C GLN A 45 -8.60 -4.76 -11.42
N LEU A 46 -9.28 -3.85 -10.71
CA LEU A 46 -10.05 -4.19 -9.52
C LEU A 46 -11.39 -4.82 -9.89
N SER A 47 -11.80 -5.82 -9.11
CA SER A 47 -13.19 -6.31 -9.14
C SER A 47 -14.11 -5.40 -8.33
N ASP A 48 -15.42 -5.60 -8.51
CA ASP A 48 -16.50 -4.94 -7.77
C ASP A 48 -16.52 -5.24 -6.26
N ALA A 49 -15.73 -6.22 -5.81
CA ALA A 49 -15.51 -6.51 -4.40
C ALA A 49 -14.67 -5.43 -3.66
N TYR A 50 -14.07 -4.49 -4.39
CA TYR A 50 -13.24 -3.43 -3.84
C TYR A 50 -13.87 -2.05 -4.04
N ASP A 51 -13.45 -1.09 -3.21
CA ASP A 51 -13.78 0.32 -3.37
C ASP A 51 -12.51 1.17 -3.32
N ILE A 52 -12.55 2.38 -3.88
CA ILE A 52 -11.49 3.37 -3.89
C ILE A 52 -11.94 4.58 -3.09
N VAL A 53 -11.15 4.90 -2.06
CA VAL A 53 -11.31 6.10 -1.24
C VAL A 53 -10.15 7.04 -1.50
N PHE A 54 -10.46 8.30 -1.80
CA PHE A 54 -9.46 9.35 -1.98
C PHE A 54 -9.13 10.00 -0.65
N ILE A 55 -7.84 10.03 -0.30
CA ILE A 55 -7.33 10.73 0.87
C ILE A 55 -6.49 11.90 0.38
N ASN A 56 -6.85 13.12 0.81
CA ASN A 56 -6.16 14.34 0.40
C ASN A 56 -4.87 14.53 1.22
N SER A 57 -3.88 13.66 0.99
CA SER A 57 -2.66 13.56 1.78
C SER A 57 -1.53 12.90 0.98
N GLY A 58 -0.37 12.68 1.61
CA GLY A 58 0.74 11.96 0.98
C GLY A 58 0.54 10.44 1.01
N GLY A 59 1.36 9.71 0.26
CA GLY A 59 1.30 8.23 0.23
C GLY A 59 1.55 7.56 1.59
N ARG A 60 2.26 8.23 2.50
CA ARG A 60 2.49 7.75 3.88
C ARG A 60 1.20 7.67 4.68
N ASP A 61 0.35 8.67 4.53
CA ASP A 61 -0.92 8.75 5.23
C ASP A 61 -1.90 7.67 4.72
N GLY A 62 -1.77 7.26 3.44
CA GLY A 62 -2.49 6.10 2.90
C GLY A 62 -2.10 4.79 3.60
N ILE A 63 -0.81 4.58 3.87
CA ILE A 63 -0.33 3.44 4.66
C ILE A 63 -0.92 3.49 6.08
N GLU A 64 -0.88 4.66 6.72
CA GLU A 64 -1.40 4.84 8.07
C GLU A 64 -2.92 4.63 8.13
N ALA A 65 -3.68 5.10 7.14
CA ALA A 65 -5.12 4.89 7.05
C ALA A 65 -5.48 3.40 6.92
N VAL A 66 -4.80 2.65 6.06
CA VAL A 66 -5.03 1.21 5.89
C VAL A 66 -4.65 0.45 7.17
N MET A 67 -3.46 0.71 7.72
CA MET A 67 -3.00 -0.01 8.91
C MET A 67 -3.83 0.31 10.15
N SER A 68 -4.22 1.56 10.37
CA SER A 68 -5.09 1.93 11.50
C SER A 68 -6.50 1.34 11.38
N SER A 69 -6.97 1.06 10.17
CA SER A 69 -8.27 0.43 9.93
C SER A 69 -8.23 -1.10 10.05
N LEU A 70 -7.15 -1.74 9.59
CA LEU A 70 -7.05 -3.21 9.53
C LEU A 70 -6.40 -3.85 10.75
N ALA A 71 -5.47 -3.15 11.42
CA ALA A 71 -4.67 -3.75 12.47
C ALA A 71 -5.38 -3.97 13.81
N PRO A 72 -6.31 -3.11 14.29
CA PRO A 72 -6.91 -3.31 15.61
C PRO A 72 -7.56 -4.70 15.75
N ASN A 73 -7.23 -5.42 16.83
CA ASN A 73 -7.72 -6.77 17.15
C ASN A 73 -7.39 -7.85 16.10
N ARG A 74 -6.32 -7.66 15.30
CA ARG A 74 -5.85 -8.63 14.32
C ARG A 74 -4.37 -8.89 14.50
N SER A 75 -3.93 -10.13 14.31
CA SER A 75 -2.52 -10.46 14.24
C SER A 75 -1.92 -9.91 12.93
N VAL A 76 -0.78 -9.22 13.02
CA VAL A 76 -0.16 -8.57 11.86
C VAL A 76 1.28 -9.03 11.70
N PHE A 77 1.64 -9.51 10.52
CA PHE A 77 3.02 -9.82 10.16
C PHE A 77 3.58 -8.82 9.15
N ILE A 78 4.75 -8.24 9.45
CA ILE A 78 5.44 -7.29 8.55
C ILE A 78 6.89 -7.75 8.36
N PRO A 79 7.29 -8.21 7.16
CA PRO A 79 8.69 -8.43 6.83
C PRO A 79 9.43 -7.09 6.65
N MET A 80 10.53 -6.95 7.37
CA MET A 80 11.25 -5.69 7.54
C MET A 80 12.53 -5.66 6.69
N GLN A 81 12.56 -4.83 5.65
CA GLN A 81 13.73 -4.65 4.76
C GLN A 81 14.41 -3.28 4.92
N ALA A 82 13.63 -2.20 5.01
CA ALA A 82 14.14 -0.84 4.87
C ALA A 82 13.12 0.19 5.39
N ARG A 83 13.24 1.45 4.98
CA ARG A 83 12.54 2.58 5.62
C ARG A 83 11.02 2.42 5.61
N TRP A 84 10.42 1.90 4.54
CA TRP A 84 8.96 1.84 4.43
C TRP A 84 8.33 0.74 5.29
N SER A 85 8.96 -0.42 5.40
CA SER A 85 8.51 -1.46 6.35
C SER A 85 8.75 -1.03 7.80
N ASN A 86 9.87 -0.34 8.09
CA ASN A 86 10.08 0.31 9.40
C ASN A 86 8.99 1.33 9.74
N TYR A 87 8.61 2.17 8.77
CA TYR A 87 7.53 3.13 8.94
C TYR A 87 6.20 2.43 9.20
N MET A 88 5.83 1.43 8.40
CA MET A 88 4.60 0.66 8.55
C MET A 88 4.52 0.00 9.93
N ALA A 89 5.53 -0.77 10.33
CA ALA A 89 5.56 -1.42 11.64
C ALA A 89 5.47 -0.41 12.80
N GLY A 90 6.23 0.68 12.74
CA GLY A 90 6.21 1.71 13.78
C GLY A 90 4.86 2.43 13.94
N ARG A 91 4.02 2.46 12.90
CA ARG A 91 2.64 2.97 13.01
C ARG A 91 1.72 1.94 13.65
N VAL A 92 1.82 0.70 13.21
CA VAL A 92 0.94 -0.37 13.70
C VAL A 92 1.21 -0.68 15.17
N TYR A 93 2.47 -0.68 15.59
CA TYR A 93 2.85 -0.91 17.00
C TYR A 93 2.17 0.05 17.98
N LYS A 94 1.78 1.25 17.55
CA LYS A 94 1.09 2.22 18.43
C LYS A 94 -0.37 1.86 18.67
N SER A 95 -1.00 1.16 17.74
CA SER A 95 -2.42 0.81 17.78
C SER A 95 -2.69 -0.68 17.98
N ASN A 96 -1.66 -1.53 17.87
CA ASN A 96 -1.77 -2.98 18.01
C ASN A 96 -0.48 -3.59 18.59
N PRO A 97 -0.52 -4.24 19.76
CA PRO A 97 0.63 -4.93 20.34
C PRO A 97 0.99 -6.24 19.63
N ASP A 98 0.06 -6.85 18.88
CA ASP A 98 0.22 -8.18 18.24
C ASP A 98 0.89 -8.11 16.85
N VAL A 99 1.76 -7.12 16.66
CA VAL A 99 2.55 -6.96 15.44
C VAL A 99 3.83 -7.77 15.55
N VAL A 100 3.93 -8.81 14.72
CA VAL A 100 5.15 -9.60 14.57
C VAL A 100 5.96 -9.07 13.40
N THR A 101 7.26 -8.92 13.61
CA THR A 101 8.18 -8.47 12.57
C THR A 101 9.37 -9.42 12.47
N LYS A 102 9.87 -9.61 11.25
CA LYS A 102 11.14 -10.32 10.99
C LYS A 102 11.99 -9.49 10.04
N ARG A 103 13.27 -9.33 10.36
CA ARG A 103 14.21 -8.56 9.54
C ARG A 103 14.76 -9.42 8.41
N TYR A 104 14.81 -8.83 7.22
CA TYR A 104 15.37 -9.42 6.01
C TYR A 104 16.45 -8.50 5.45
N ASP A 105 17.26 -9.03 4.53
CA ASP A 105 18.22 -8.22 3.79
C ASP A 105 17.47 -7.19 2.93
N GLY A 106 17.80 -5.92 3.13
CA GLY A 106 17.28 -4.83 2.33
C GLY A 106 17.89 -4.76 0.94
N ASN A 107 18.98 -5.49 0.65
CA ASN A 107 19.65 -5.52 -0.65
C ASN A 107 19.21 -6.68 -1.55
N ALA A 108 18.22 -7.46 -1.13
CA ALA A 108 17.66 -8.56 -1.92
C ALA A 108 16.12 -8.52 -1.87
N PRO A 109 15.42 -9.07 -2.88
CA PRO A 109 13.99 -9.31 -2.79
C PRO A 109 13.64 -10.19 -1.59
N LEU A 110 12.42 -10.06 -1.07
CA LEU A 110 11.92 -10.90 0.02
C LEU A 110 11.96 -12.39 -0.38
N PRO A 111 12.54 -13.27 0.45
CA PRO A 111 12.59 -14.70 0.17
C PRO A 111 11.22 -15.34 0.35
N VAL A 112 10.57 -15.73 -0.75
CA VAL A 112 9.20 -16.30 -0.75
C VAL A 112 9.11 -17.56 0.10
N ASP A 113 10.12 -18.43 0.04
CA ASP A 113 10.14 -19.69 0.79
C ASP A 113 10.16 -19.46 2.30
N GLU A 114 10.97 -18.51 2.77
CA GLU A 114 10.98 -18.14 4.18
C GLU A 114 9.68 -17.46 4.60
N LEU A 115 9.16 -16.54 3.77
CA LEU A 115 7.86 -15.93 4.05
C LEU A 115 6.74 -16.95 4.14
N THR A 116 6.78 -18.00 3.31
CA THR A 116 5.82 -19.11 3.36
C THR A 116 5.85 -19.80 4.71
N GLN A 117 7.05 -20.11 5.22
CA GLN A 117 7.22 -20.73 6.52
C GLN A 117 6.73 -19.83 7.66
N GLU A 118 7.09 -18.54 7.62
CA GLU A 118 6.66 -17.56 8.63
C GLU A 118 5.14 -17.38 8.65
N ILE A 119 4.52 -17.21 7.48
CA ILE A 119 3.06 -17.02 7.36
C ILE A 119 2.32 -18.29 7.80
N ALA A 120 2.80 -19.48 7.42
CA ALA A 120 2.18 -20.74 7.83
C ALA A 120 2.29 -20.99 9.35
N SER A 121 3.42 -20.60 9.95
CA SER A 121 3.70 -20.75 11.38
C SER A 121 2.88 -19.76 12.23
N GLN A 122 2.91 -18.47 11.86
CA GLN A 122 2.30 -17.41 12.64
C GLN A 122 0.79 -17.26 12.37
N ARG A 123 0.32 -17.68 11.19
CA ARG A 123 -1.06 -17.52 10.71
C ARG A 123 -1.62 -16.10 10.94
N PRO A 124 -0.92 -15.05 10.45
CA PRO A 124 -1.34 -13.68 10.68
C PRO A 124 -2.63 -13.38 9.89
N ASP A 125 -3.54 -12.61 10.50
CA ASP A 125 -4.74 -12.10 9.85
C ASP A 125 -4.39 -11.09 8.73
N VAL A 126 -3.27 -10.37 8.90
CA VAL A 126 -2.80 -9.34 7.96
C VAL A 126 -1.30 -9.50 7.70
N VAL A 127 -0.92 -9.53 6.42
CA VAL A 127 0.48 -9.45 5.99
C VAL A 127 0.71 -8.10 5.31
N GLY A 128 1.55 -7.25 5.90
CA GLY A 128 1.88 -5.93 5.37
C GLY A 128 3.31 -5.89 4.83
N PHE A 129 3.51 -5.67 3.53
CA PHE A 129 4.84 -5.63 2.92
C PHE A 129 4.96 -4.53 1.86
N VAL A 130 6.20 -4.19 1.52
CA VAL A 130 6.53 -3.16 0.52
C VAL A 130 6.70 -3.86 -0.83
N GLY A 131 5.90 -3.52 -1.84
CA GLY A 131 6.01 -4.15 -3.16
C GLY A 131 7.28 -3.75 -3.92
N HIS A 132 7.76 -2.52 -3.73
CA HIS A 132 8.99 -2.02 -4.33
C HIS A 132 9.74 -1.11 -3.36
N GLU A 133 10.95 -1.50 -2.95
CA GLU A 133 11.77 -0.68 -2.08
C GLU A 133 12.49 0.40 -2.91
N THR A 134 11.88 1.58 -2.95
CA THR A 134 12.32 2.70 -3.80
C THR A 134 13.70 3.25 -3.45
N GLU A 135 14.14 3.12 -2.19
CA GLU A 135 15.48 3.61 -1.80
C GLU A 135 16.61 2.74 -2.34
N ARG A 136 16.30 1.48 -2.67
CA ARG A 136 17.28 0.49 -3.10
C ARG A 136 17.02 -0.03 -4.51
N GLY A 137 15.90 0.35 -5.13
CA GLY A 137 15.55 -0.09 -6.48
C GLY A 137 15.14 -1.56 -6.55
N ILE A 138 14.63 -2.14 -5.46
CA ILE A 138 14.39 -3.58 -5.36
C ILE A 138 12.89 -3.88 -5.44
N PRO A 139 12.42 -4.56 -6.52
CA PRO A 139 11.07 -5.07 -6.58
C PRO A 139 10.96 -6.38 -5.79
N ASN A 140 9.94 -6.50 -4.96
CA ASN A 140 9.59 -7.75 -4.29
C ASN A 140 8.63 -8.59 -5.15
N PRO A 141 8.64 -9.92 -5.01
CA PRO A 141 7.78 -10.82 -5.78
C PRO A 141 6.32 -10.79 -5.28
N VAL A 142 5.61 -9.69 -5.55
CA VAL A 142 4.26 -9.40 -5.03
C VAL A 142 3.27 -10.54 -5.32
N GLN A 143 3.27 -11.08 -6.55
CA GLN A 143 2.32 -12.12 -6.94
C GLN A 143 2.55 -13.44 -6.20
N ASP A 144 3.82 -13.81 -5.97
CA ASP A 144 4.17 -15.02 -5.25
C ASP A 144 3.81 -14.91 -3.77
N ILE A 145 4.08 -13.75 -3.15
CA ILE A 145 3.68 -13.47 -1.76
C ILE A 145 2.16 -13.50 -1.62
N ILE A 146 1.40 -12.91 -2.55
CA ILE A 146 -0.07 -12.97 -2.54
C ILE A 146 -0.56 -14.43 -2.65
N ARG A 147 0.07 -15.24 -3.50
CA ARG A 147 -0.29 -16.66 -3.65
C ARG A 147 -0.07 -17.41 -2.34
N VAL A 148 1.04 -17.18 -1.65
CA VAL A 148 1.33 -17.74 -0.32
C VAL A 148 0.23 -17.34 0.67
N CYS A 149 -0.12 -16.06 0.77
CA CYS A 149 -1.18 -15.60 1.67
C CYS A 149 -2.52 -16.33 1.39
N LYS A 150 -2.94 -16.39 0.12
CA LYS A 150 -4.22 -17.04 -0.26
C LYS A 150 -4.26 -18.53 0.06
N GLN A 151 -3.15 -19.23 -0.13
CA GLN A 151 -3.06 -20.66 0.19
C GLN A 151 -3.24 -20.92 1.69
N GLN A 152 -2.62 -20.07 2.53
CA GLN A 152 -2.69 -20.23 3.98
C GLN A 152 -4.03 -19.76 4.57
N SER A 153 -4.74 -18.81 3.94
CA SER A 153 -6.09 -18.39 4.38
C SER A 153 -7.21 -19.37 4.00
N SER A 154 -6.94 -20.35 3.13
CA SER A 154 -7.94 -21.33 2.68
C SER A 154 -7.95 -22.63 3.51
N THR A 155 -7.14 -22.69 4.58
CA THR A 155 -6.97 -23.85 5.47
C THR A 155 -7.44 -23.51 6.88
#